data_AF-A0AA40BZ91-F1
#
_entry.id   AF-A0AA40BZ91-F1
#
_cell.length_a   1.000
_cell.length_b   1.000
_cell.length_c   1.000
_cell.angle_alpha   90.00
_cell.angle_beta   90.00
_cell.angle_gamma   90.00
#
_symmetry.space_group_name_H-M   'P 1'
#
loop_
_entity.id
_entity.type
_entity.pdbx_description
1 polymer ?
#
loop_
_entity_poly.entity_id
_entity_poly.type
_entity_poly.pdbx_seq_one_letter_code
_entity_poly.pdbx_strand_id
1 'polypeptide(L)'
;MSGLSPWRASRLDLPPLFLAHWGRPAPASSLPSSAMNAPYALPRLPSQVYQYRPLGSQYVEVRILKLHAGCRGTPITATITHVALRDSSLNYQALSYVWGDKGDLSGTILIDGLPHPRRLQRNLELALRQIRDTQADTALWIDAICINQDDYDEKGKQVALMGEIYTRARSVLSWVGPEQDGSDTAMELMADGERFLSLARNRQLSSPDISAVLALLYRAYWTRVWIVQEVYFARSLTIKCGTKSIPADIFQYCVGVVTFQLNTQFQDTETIRDKSADNPASAHIRLFGIQTLRAWLDRCVQQGFKATDPRDYIYALAGVSRDGRYGEIIPNYRGTVREALLQAAPLVLHGPTPAYYQETPSDHFLEHPVFRYAEMMGIEVDNELVSDLYACARSPPRTQHSYAGGLRNMSGPGFWAR
;
A
#
# COMPACT_ATOMS: atom_id res chain seq x y z
N MET A 1 -30.67 36.24 -34.80
CA MET A 1 -31.90 36.31 -35.62
C MET A 1 -31.84 35.17 -36.63
N SER A 2 -32.85 34.29 -36.62
CA SER A 2 -33.31 33.33 -37.67
C SER A 2 -32.25 32.60 -38.51
N GLY A 3 -32.21 31.27 -38.65
CA GLY A 3 -33.18 30.21 -38.35
C GLY A 3 -32.79 28.96 -39.16
N LEU A 4 -33.70 27.98 -39.14
CA LEU A 4 -33.79 26.74 -39.93
C LEU A 4 -33.27 25.44 -39.28
N SER A 5 -34.25 24.54 -39.20
CA SER A 5 -34.33 23.20 -38.64
C SER A 5 -33.74 22.14 -39.57
N PRO A 6 -33.17 21.03 -39.04
CA PRO A 6 -32.91 19.83 -39.82
C PRO A 6 -33.87 18.67 -39.47
N TRP A 7 -34.43 18.13 -40.55
CA TRP A 7 -34.93 16.78 -40.78
C TRP A 7 -34.43 15.66 -39.83
N ARG A 8 -35.37 14.85 -39.32
CA ARG A 8 -35.11 13.47 -38.85
C ARG A 8 -36.12 12.50 -39.46
N ALA A 9 -35.58 11.42 -40.04
CA ALA A 9 -36.31 10.33 -40.66
C ALA A 9 -36.70 9.24 -39.64
N SER A 10 -37.97 8.85 -39.72
CA SER A 10 -38.55 7.50 -39.79
C SER A 10 -38.13 6.41 -38.79
N ARG A 11 -39.07 6.04 -37.90
CA ARG A 11 -39.22 4.66 -37.37
C ARG A 11 -40.45 4.01 -38.00
N LEU A 12 -40.30 2.74 -38.34
CA LEU A 12 -41.25 1.85 -39.00
C LEU A 12 -42.43 1.44 -38.09
N ASP A 13 -43.61 1.35 -38.69
CA ASP A 13 -44.87 0.80 -38.18
C ASP A 13 -44.87 -0.74 -38.06
N LEU A 14 -45.78 -1.28 -37.23
CA LEU A 14 -46.71 -2.40 -37.52
C LEU A 14 -47.71 -2.58 -36.33
N PRO A 15 -48.91 -3.21 -36.51
CA PRO A 15 -50.23 -2.61 -36.21
C PRO A 15 -51.08 -3.35 -35.13
N PRO A 16 -52.32 -2.87 -34.80
CA PRO A 16 -53.09 -3.27 -33.62
C PRO A 16 -54.29 -4.19 -33.92
N LEU A 17 -54.62 -5.11 -33.02
CA LEU A 17 -55.86 -5.89 -32.90
C LEU A 17 -55.89 -6.48 -31.46
N PHE A 18 -56.93 -6.49 -30.62
CA PHE A 18 -58.39 -6.35 -30.73
C PHE A 18 -58.94 -5.90 -29.35
N LEU A 19 -60.07 -5.20 -29.33
CA LEU A 19 -60.80 -4.67 -28.16
C LEU A 19 -61.99 -5.58 -27.75
N ALA A 20 -62.48 -5.33 -26.53
CA ALA A 20 -63.81 -5.62 -25.96
C ALA A 20 -63.90 -6.89 -25.06
N HIS A 21 -64.47 -6.87 -23.84
CA HIS A 21 -65.66 -6.14 -23.36
C HIS A 21 -65.57 -5.64 -21.91
N TRP A 22 -66.44 -4.67 -21.64
CA TRP A 22 -66.66 -3.91 -20.40
C TRP A 22 -67.42 -4.67 -19.31
N GLY A 23 -67.15 -4.33 -18.05
CA GLY A 23 -68.05 -4.52 -16.90
C GLY A 23 -67.70 -3.54 -15.77
N ARG A 24 -68.65 -2.66 -15.42
CA ARG A 24 -68.56 -1.63 -14.34
C ARG A 24 -68.65 -2.26 -12.93
N PRO A 25 -68.31 -1.51 -11.86
CA PRO A 25 -67.82 -2.07 -10.59
C PRO A 25 -68.92 -2.43 -9.57
N ALA A 26 -68.66 -3.44 -8.75
CA ALA A 26 -69.42 -3.81 -7.55
C ALA A 26 -68.79 -3.21 -6.28
N PRO A 27 -69.55 -3.02 -5.19
CA PRO A 27 -69.23 -2.04 -4.14
C PRO A 27 -68.19 -2.54 -3.13
N ALA A 28 -67.55 -1.56 -2.49
CA ALA A 28 -66.60 -1.75 -1.41
C ALA A 28 -67.14 -2.62 -0.28
N SER A 29 -66.50 -3.76 -0.04
CA SER A 29 -66.59 -4.51 1.21
C SER A 29 -65.18 -4.78 1.73
N SER A 30 -64.89 -4.11 2.84
CA SER A 30 -63.86 -4.34 3.85
C SER A 30 -62.85 -5.47 3.61
N LEU A 31 -61.66 -5.11 3.15
CA LEU A 31 -60.43 -5.86 3.44
C LEU A 31 -59.95 -5.51 4.86
N PRO A 32 -59.47 -6.48 5.66
CA PRO A 32 -59.00 -6.21 7.01
C PRO A 32 -57.75 -5.31 7.00
N SER A 33 -57.86 -4.18 7.69
CA SER A 33 -56.83 -3.14 7.81
C SER A 33 -55.69 -3.56 8.76
N SER A 34 -54.89 -4.56 8.38
CA SER A 34 -53.72 -4.97 9.19
C SER A 34 -52.47 -5.44 8.43
N ALA A 35 -52.36 -5.18 7.12
CA ALA A 35 -51.20 -5.64 6.33
C ALA A 35 -50.50 -4.54 5.52
N MET A 36 -50.51 -3.29 5.99
CA MET A 36 -49.67 -2.22 5.44
C MET A 36 -49.04 -1.42 6.56
N ASN A 37 -47.93 -1.93 7.11
CA ASN A 37 -46.87 -1.20 7.81
C ASN A 37 -45.86 -2.20 8.39
N ALA A 38 -45.17 -2.93 7.51
CA ALA A 38 -43.91 -3.56 7.90
C ALA A 38 -42.80 -2.77 7.18
N PRO A 39 -41.98 -1.96 7.88
CA PRO A 39 -40.78 -1.44 7.26
C PRO A 39 -39.95 -2.63 6.78
N TYR A 40 -39.38 -2.55 5.58
CA TYR A 40 -38.33 -3.46 5.13
C TYR A 40 -37.23 -3.44 6.19
N ALA A 41 -37.29 -4.38 7.13
CA ALA A 41 -36.26 -4.54 8.13
C ALA A 41 -35.04 -5.04 7.37
N LEU A 42 -34.00 -4.20 7.28
CA LEU A 42 -32.67 -4.66 6.91
C LEU A 42 -32.38 -5.91 7.75
N PRO A 43 -31.88 -7.01 7.14
CA PRO A 43 -31.54 -8.20 7.91
C PRO A 43 -30.70 -7.77 9.10
N ARG A 44 -31.15 -8.09 10.33
CA ARG A 44 -30.33 -7.83 11.52
C ARG A 44 -29.01 -8.52 11.28
N LEU A 45 -27.92 -7.74 11.23
CA LEU A 45 -26.58 -8.31 11.18
C LEU A 45 -26.47 -9.31 12.35
N PRO A 46 -25.86 -10.49 12.14
CA PRO A 46 -25.65 -11.43 13.22
C PRO A 46 -25.04 -10.69 14.42
N SER A 47 -25.55 -10.92 15.64
CA SER A 47 -24.95 -10.36 16.85
C SER A 47 -23.51 -10.87 17.07
N GLN A 48 -23.16 -11.96 16.39
CA GLN A 48 -21.85 -12.56 16.37
C GLN A 48 -20.98 -11.94 15.28
N VAL A 49 -19.77 -11.54 15.64
CA VAL A 49 -18.73 -11.09 14.71
C VAL A 49 -17.76 -12.23 14.41
N TYR A 50 -17.07 -12.13 13.28
CA TYR A 50 -15.99 -13.06 12.92
C TYR A 50 -14.92 -13.07 14.02
N GLN A 51 -14.45 -14.27 14.39
CA GLN A 51 -13.38 -14.46 15.35
C GLN A 51 -12.18 -15.11 14.68
N TYR A 52 -11.00 -14.50 14.88
CA TYR A 52 -9.76 -15.06 14.39
C TYR A 52 -9.43 -16.36 15.11
N ARG A 53 -9.25 -17.44 14.34
CA ARG A 53 -8.56 -18.63 14.83
C ARG A 53 -7.07 -18.30 14.97
N PRO A 54 -6.40 -18.65 16.08
CA PRO A 54 -4.94 -18.47 16.21
C PRO A 54 -4.18 -19.15 15.06
N LEU A 55 -3.07 -18.54 14.64
CA LEU A 55 -2.17 -19.16 13.66
C LEU A 55 -1.42 -20.33 14.29
N GLY A 56 -1.33 -21.44 13.56
CA GLY A 56 -0.59 -22.63 13.99
C GLY A 56 0.90 -22.36 14.19
N SER A 57 1.51 -23.03 15.18
CA SER A 57 2.95 -22.92 15.50
C SER A 57 3.82 -23.98 14.81
N GLN A 58 3.21 -25.04 14.30
CA GLN A 58 3.87 -26.20 13.71
C GLN A 58 4.44 -25.93 12.31
N TYR A 59 3.89 -24.96 11.59
CA TYR A 59 4.41 -24.44 10.33
C TYR A 59 4.19 -22.92 10.31
N VAL A 60 4.94 -22.20 9.46
CA VAL A 60 4.73 -20.75 9.25
C VAL A 60 3.36 -20.56 8.57
N GLU A 61 2.31 -20.40 9.37
CA GLU A 61 0.94 -20.25 8.90
C GLU A 61 0.61 -18.77 8.62
N VAL A 62 -0.12 -18.52 7.54
CA VAL A 62 -0.68 -17.22 7.18
C VAL A 62 -2.16 -17.37 6.81
N ARG A 63 -2.90 -16.27 6.85
CA ARG A 63 -4.28 -16.21 6.35
C ARG A 63 -4.29 -15.63 4.95
N ILE A 64 -5.11 -16.20 4.08
CA ILE A 64 -5.43 -15.64 2.76
C ILE A 64 -6.92 -15.31 2.75
N LEU A 65 -7.23 -14.08 2.36
CA LEU A 65 -8.58 -13.61 2.12
C LEU A 65 -9.00 -14.01 0.71
N LYS A 66 -9.97 -14.90 0.58
CA LYS A 66 -10.62 -15.20 -0.70
C LYS A 66 -11.82 -14.26 -0.85
N LEU A 67 -11.59 -13.14 -1.53
CA LEU A 67 -12.62 -12.15 -1.85
C LEU A 67 -13.59 -12.73 -2.88
N HIS A 68 -14.87 -12.82 -2.54
CA HIS A 68 -15.85 -13.42 -3.43
C HIS A 68 -16.22 -12.50 -4.58
N ALA A 69 -16.52 -13.07 -5.75
CA ALA A 69 -16.99 -12.33 -6.91
C ALA A 69 -18.26 -11.52 -6.59
N GLY A 70 -18.48 -10.43 -7.33
CA GLY A 70 -19.76 -9.71 -7.29
C GLY A 70 -19.70 -8.26 -7.76
N CYS A 71 -20.88 -7.69 -8.01
CA CYS A 71 -21.01 -6.36 -8.59
C CYS A 71 -20.68 -5.23 -7.59
N ARG A 72 -20.26 -4.06 -8.11
CA ARG A 72 -19.85 -2.87 -7.32
C ARG A 72 -20.84 -2.43 -6.23
N GLY A 73 -22.14 -2.64 -6.41
CA GLY A 73 -23.19 -2.26 -5.43
C GLY A 73 -23.53 -3.33 -4.38
N THR A 74 -22.99 -4.55 -4.50
CA THR A 74 -23.30 -5.64 -3.58
C THR A 74 -22.41 -5.60 -2.33
N PRO A 75 -22.84 -6.18 -1.20
CA PRO A 75 -21.99 -6.33 -0.02
C PRO A 75 -20.67 -7.03 -0.36
N ILE A 76 -19.58 -6.59 0.26
CA ILE A 76 -18.27 -7.23 0.13
C ILE A 76 -18.28 -8.47 1.04
N THR A 77 -18.09 -9.64 0.44
CA THR A 77 -18.05 -10.92 1.16
C THR A 77 -16.77 -11.66 0.81
N ALA A 78 -16.26 -12.42 1.76
CA ALA A 78 -15.05 -13.20 1.59
C ALA A 78 -15.05 -14.42 2.53
N THR A 79 -14.10 -15.32 2.29
CA THR A 79 -13.73 -16.42 3.18
C THR A 79 -12.26 -16.27 3.56
N ILE A 80 -11.88 -16.72 4.76
CA ILE A 80 -10.48 -16.73 5.19
C ILE A 80 -9.98 -18.17 5.24
N THR A 81 -8.87 -18.44 4.55
CA THR A 81 -8.20 -19.73 4.60
C THR A 81 -6.86 -19.62 5.32
N HIS A 82 -6.60 -20.57 6.20
CA HIS A 82 -5.31 -20.73 6.86
C HIS A 82 -4.43 -21.67 6.02
N VAL A 83 -3.23 -21.23 5.68
CA VAL A 83 -2.32 -21.95 4.79
C VAL A 83 -0.90 -21.88 5.29
N ALA A 84 -0.09 -22.89 5.01
CA ALA A 84 1.34 -22.82 5.22
C ALA A 84 1.96 -21.87 4.18
N LEU A 85 2.64 -20.81 4.62
CA LEU A 85 3.26 -19.82 3.75
C LEU A 85 4.20 -20.47 2.73
N ARG A 86 4.91 -21.53 3.15
CA ARG A 86 5.91 -22.24 2.36
C ARG A 86 5.36 -23.32 1.41
N ASP A 87 4.04 -23.51 1.38
CA ASP A 87 3.40 -24.36 0.38
C ASP A 87 3.70 -23.84 -1.04
N SER A 88 4.12 -24.74 -1.94
CA SER A 88 4.41 -24.42 -3.34
C SER A 88 3.16 -24.22 -4.19
N SER A 89 2.01 -24.77 -3.78
CA SER A 89 0.72 -24.60 -4.45
C SER A 89 0.02 -23.28 -4.11
N LEU A 90 0.51 -22.58 -3.07
CA LEU A 90 -0.08 -21.35 -2.59
C LEU A 90 0.02 -20.25 -3.65
N ASN A 91 -1.15 -19.75 -4.09
CA ASN A 91 -1.28 -18.73 -5.13
C ASN A 91 -2.23 -17.62 -4.68
N TYR A 92 -1.70 -16.41 -4.54
CA TYR A 92 -2.44 -15.23 -4.07
C TYR A 92 -1.76 -13.95 -4.57
N GLN A 93 -2.50 -12.84 -4.53
CA GLN A 93 -1.93 -11.49 -4.73
C GLN A 93 -1.82 -10.79 -3.38
N ALA A 94 -0.80 -9.95 -3.18
CA ALA A 94 -0.73 -9.09 -1.99
C ALA A 94 -1.25 -7.68 -2.34
N LEU A 95 -2.05 -7.10 -1.45
CA LEU A 95 -2.49 -5.71 -1.59
C LEU A 95 -1.50 -4.78 -0.89
N SER A 96 -1.06 -3.76 -1.62
CA SER A 96 -0.25 -2.66 -1.13
C SER A 96 -1.09 -1.39 -1.20
N TYR A 97 -1.32 -0.72 -0.06
CA TYR A 97 -2.23 0.44 0.01
C TYR A 97 -1.95 1.35 1.22
N VAL A 98 -2.55 2.54 1.21
CA VAL A 98 -2.53 3.46 2.36
C VAL A 98 -3.67 3.15 3.31
N TRP A 99 -3.34 2.93 4.57
CA TRP A 99 -4.35 2.95 5.62
C TRP A 99 -4.96 4.35 5.67
N GLY A 100 -6.28 4.45 5.50
CA GLY A 100 -6.99 5.71 5.55
C GLY A 100 -7.03 6.30 6.96
N ASP A 101 -7.60 7.49 7.09
CA ASP A 101 -7.78 8.13 8.38
C ASP A 101 -8.64 7.24 9.31
N LYS A 102 -8.25 7.14 10.59
CA LYS A 102 -8.93 6.27 11.57
C LYS A 102 -10.43 6.59 11.72
N GLY A 103 -10.84 7.82 11.39
CA GLY A 103 -12.23 8.27 11.41
C GLY A 103 -13.01 8.00 10.12
N ASP A 104 -12.35 7.72 8.99
CA ASP A 104 -13.00 7.49 7.69
C ASP A 104 -13.36 6.01 7.51
N LEU A 105 -14.34 5.58 8.32
CA LEU A 105 -14.83 4.21 8.34
C LEU A 105 -15.99 4.03 7.34
N SER A 106 -15.84 3.04 6.46
CA SER A 106 -16.86 2.59 5.52
C SER A 106 -17.58 1.34 6.04
N GLY A 107 -18.24 0.59 5.16
CA GLY A 107 -19.01 -0.61 5.49
C GLY A 107 -18.17 -1.73 6.13
N THR A 108 -18.86 -2.81 6.48
CA THR A 108 -18.24 -4.01 7.05
C THR A 108 -18.12 -5.08 5.96
N ILE A 109 -16.95 -5.73 5.89
CA ILE A 109 -16.77 -6.96 5.11
C ILE A 109 -17.36 -8.14 5.88
N LEU A 110 -18.07 -9.03 5.18
CA LEU A 110 -18.55 -10.28 5.75
C LEU A 110 -17.53 -11.40 5.49
N ILE A 111 -16.98 -11.98 6.54
CA ILE A 111 -16.07 -13.13 6.50
C ILE A 111 -16.85 -14.37 6.94
N ASP A 112 -16.95 -15.36 6.07
CA ASP A 112 -17.73 -16.59 6.33
C ASP A 112 -19.18 -16.30 6.76
N GLY A 113 -19.76 -15.22 6.20
CA GLY A 113 -21.11 -14.74 6.51
C GLY A 113 -21.22 -13.88 7.79
N LEU A 114 -20.14 -13.73 8.56
CA LEU A 114 -20.11 -12.94 9.78
C LEU A 114 -19.45 -11.57 9.57
N PRO A 115 -19.92 -10.49 10.22
CA PRO A 115 -19.25 -9.19 10.15
C PRO A 115 -17.84 -9.25 10.73
N HIS A 116 -16.85 -8.70 10.02
CA HIS A 116 -15.50 -8.53 10.56
C HIS A 116 -15.54 -7.59 11.80
N PRO A 117 -14.77 -7.87 12.88
CA PRO A 117 -14.84 -7.12 14.13
C PRO A 117 -14.43 -5.64 13.98
N ARG A 118 -13.60 -5.32 12.99
CA ARG A 118 -13.23 -3.96 12.62
C ARG A 118 -13.92 -3.54 11.33
N ARG A 119 -14.50 -2.34 11.31
CA ARG A 119 -15.01 -1.73 10.06
C ARG A 119 -13.86 -1.48 9.09
N LEU A 120 -14.15 -1.57 7.80
CA LEU A 120 -13.17 -1.23 6.78
C LEU A 120 -12.94 0.29 6.78
N GLN A 121 -11.69 0.70 6.62
CA GLN A 121 -11.40 2.07 6.22
C GLN A 121 -11.88 2.28 4.77
N ARG A 122 -12.35 3.49 4.45
CA ARG A 122 -12.87 3.82 3.11
C ARG A 122 -11.89 3.47 1.99
N ASN A 123 -10.60 3.79 2.14
CA ASN A 123 -9.62 3.50 1.10
C ASN A 123 -9.50 1.99 0.79
N LEU A 124 -9.52 1.15 1.83
CA LEU A 124 -9.49 -0.32 1.66
C LEU A 124 -10.80 -0.84 1.06
N GLU A 125 -11.94 -0.29 1.46
CA GLU A 125 -13.24 -0.65 0.87
C GLU A 125 -13.29 -0.34 -0.64
N LEU A 126 -12.82 0.84 -1.05
CA LEU A 126 -12.72 1.23 -2.46
C LEU A 126 -11.76 0.30 -3.21
N ALA A 127 -10.58 0.01 -2.65
CA ALA A 127 -9.63 -0.93 -3.24
C ALA A 127 -10.25 -2.32 -3.46
N LEU A 128 -10.91 -2.87 -2.43
CA LEU A 128 -11.58 -4.16 -2.52
C LEU A 128 -12.65 -4.17 -3.61
N ARG A 129 -13.51 -3.15 -3.69
CA ARG A 129 -14.53 -3.06 -4.76
C ARG A 129 -13.93 -3.00 -6.15
N GLN A 130 -12.76 -2.40 -6.29
CA GLN A 130 -12.10 -2.24 -7.57
C GLN A 130 -11.32 -3.48 -8.00
N ILE A 131 -10.81 -4.25 -7.03
CA ILE A 131 -10.10 -5.51 -7.24
C ILE A 131 -11.09 -6.68 -7.40
N ARG A 132 -12.28 -6.57 -6.82
CA ARG A 132 -13.33 -7.58 -6.89
C ARG A 132 -13.73 -7.83 -8.34
N ASP A 133 -13.57 -9.08 -8.77
CA ASP A 133 -14.02 -9.54 -10.08
C ASP A 133 -15.53 -9.84 -10.04
N THR A 134 -16.19 -9.76 -11.20
CA THR A 134 -17.65 -9.99 -11.30
C THR A 134 -18.02 -11.46 -11.43
N GLN A 135 -17.07 -12.33 -11.77
CA GLN A 135 -17.28 -13.73 -12.12
C GLN A 135 -16.45 -14.71 -11.27
N ALA A 136 -15.23 -14.31 -10.87
CA ALA A 136 -14.32 -15.17 -10.14
C ALA A 136 -13.95 -14.61 -8.76
N ASP A 137 -13.65 -15.51 -7.82
CA ASP A 137 -13.12 -15.12 -6.53
C ASP A 137 -11.63 -14.78 -6.64
N THR A 138 -11.17 -13.80 -5.86
CA THR A 138 -9.77 -13.34 -5.85
C THR A 138 -9.10 -13.67 -4.51
N ALA A 139 -8.02 -14.45 -4.56
CA ALA A 139 -7.18 -14.71 -3.38
C ALA A 139 -6.23 -13.53 -3.12
N LEU A 140 -6.38 -12.89 -1.96
CA LEU A 140 -5.64 -11.71 -1.53
C LEU A 140 -5.00 -11.92 -0.18
N TRP A 141 -3.79 -11.39 0.01
CA TRP A 141 -3.25 -11.10 1.33
C TRP A 141 -3.33 -9.59 1.57
N ILE A 142 -3.96 -9.20 2.68
CA ILE A 142 -4.18 -7.81 3.08
C ILE A 142 -3.86 -7.73 4.57
N ASP A 143 -2.82 -7.01 4.94
CA ASP A 143 -2.34 -6.88 6.32
C ASP A 143 -3.46 -6.58 7.34
N ALA A 144 -4.35 -5.63 7.04
CA ALA A 144 -5.43 -5.22 7.94
C ALA A 144 -6.53 -6.29 8.16
N ILE A 145 -6.58 -7.36 7.35
CA ILE A 145 -7.59 -8.43 7.42
C ILE A 145 -6.95 -9.81 7.67
N CYS A 146 -5.76 -10.06 7.14
CA CYS A 146 -5.09 -11.36 7.26
C CYS A 146 -4.32 -11.50 8.59
N ILE A 147 -3.96 -10.37 9.19
CA ILE A 147 -3.33 -10.30 10.52
C ILE A 147 -4.39 -9.91 11.54
N ASN A 148 -4.45 -10.62 12.66
CA ASN A 148 -5.23 -10.20 13.81
C ASN A 148 -4.59 -8.96 14.45
N GLN A 149 -5.08 -7.78 14.06
CA GLN A 149 -4.53 -6.50 14.49
C GLN A 149 -4.74 -6.19 15.99
N ASP A 150 -5.52 -7.01 16.71
CA ASP A 150 -5.73 -6.92 18.16
C ASP A 150 -4.78 -7.83 18.95
N ASP A 151 -4.10 -8.78 18.29
CA ASP A 151 -3.07 -9.63 18.89
C ASP A 151 -1.68 -9.12 18.51
N TYR A 152 -1.03 -8.38 19.41
CA TYR A 152 0.30 -7.82 19.16
C TYR A 152 1.40 -8.86 19.00
N ASP A 153 1.26 -10.06 19.58
CA ASP A 153 2.25 -11.13 19.41
C ASP A 153 2.12 -11.74 18.01
N GLU A 154 0.89 -11.98 17.55
CA GLU A 154 0.62 -12.40 16.18
C GLU A 154 1.10 -11.32 15.20
N LYS A 155 0.75 -10.05 15.44
CA LYS A 155 1.14 -8.92 14.59
C LYS A 155 2.66 -8.84 14.43
N GLY A 156 3.42 -8.89 15.53
CA GLY A 156 4.89 -8.85 15.47
C GLY A 156 5.46 -9.99 14.62
N LYS A 157 4.96 -11.22 14.81
CA LYS A 157 5.37 -12.39 14.01
C LYS A 157 5.02 -12.25 12.53
N GLN A 158 3.82 -11.80 12.20
CA GLN A 158 3.39 -11.63 10.81
C GLN A 158 4.12 -10.47 10.12
N VAL A 159 4.41 -9.38 10.84
CA VAL A 159 5.23 -8.27 10.33
C VAL A 159 6.64 -8.74 10.01
N ALA A 160 7.25 -9.56 10.88
CA ALA A 160 8.54 -10.18 10.58
C ALA A 160 8.51 -11.06 9.31
N LEU A 161 7.35 -11.62 8.96
CA LEU A 161 7.15 -12.45 7.77
C LEU A 161 6.75 -11.68 6.51
N MET A 162 6.46 -10.37 6.59
CA MET A 162 5.98 -9.59 5.43
C MET A 162 6.91 -9.70 4.22
N GLY A 163 8.23 -9.69 4.43
CA GLY A 163 9.18 -9.90 3.34
C GLY A 163 8.95 -11.22 2.59
N GLU A 164 8.77 -12.34 3.32
CA GLU A 164 8.51 -13.66 2.72
C GLU A 164 7.11 -13.71 2.09
N ILE A 165 6.10 -13.07 2.69
CA ILE A 165 4.75 -12.98 2.16
C ILE A 165 4.74 -12.26 0.81
N TYR A 166 5.24 -11.03 0.73
CA TYR A 166 5.29 -10.27 -0.53
C TYR A 166 6.19 -10.96 -1.58
N THR A 167 7.30 -11.58 -1.15
CA THR A 167 8.17 -12.37 -2.04
C THR A 167 7.44 -13.56 -2.65
N ARG A 168 6.50 -14.18 -1.93
CA ARG A 168 5.79 -15.39 -2.38
C ARG A 168 4.47 -15.11 -3.10
N ALA A 169 3.91 -13.91 -2.96
CA ALA A 169 2.76 -13.49 -3.74
C ALA A 169 3.03 -13.63 -5.26
N ARG A 170 2.01 -14.04 -6.01
CA ARG A 170 2.05 -14.10 -7.48
C ARG A 170 2.31 -12.72 -8.07
N SER A 171 1.63 -11.72 -7.51
CA SER A 171 1.76 -10.31 -7.87
C SER A 171 1.37 -9.45 -6.67
N VAL A 172 1.85 -8.22 -6.69
CA VAL A 172 1.48 -7.17 -5.73
C VAL A 172 0.64 -6.13 -6.47
N LEU A 173 -0.51 -5.80 -5.89
CA LEU A 173 -1.40 -4.76 -6.38
C LEU A 173 -1.17 -3.49 -5.56
N SER A 174 -0.56 -2.48 -6.16
CA SER A 174 -0.33 -1.16 -5.54
C SER A 174 -1.53 -0.25 -5.78
N TRP A 175 -2.43 -0.21 -4.81
CA TRP A 175 -3.59 0.68 -4.85
C TRP A 175 -3.21 2.09 -4.41
N VAL A 176 -3.06 2.99 -5.39
CA VAL A 176 -2.67 4.39 -5.16
C VAL A 176 -3.87 5.30 -4.91
N GLY A 177 -5.09 4.77 -4.84
CA GLY A 177 -6.31 5.49 -4.52
C GLY A 177 -7.32 5.59 -5.67
N PRO A 178 -8.51 6.15 -5.41
CA PRO A 178 -9.56 6.34 -6.41
C PRO A 178 -9.17 7.36 -7.51
N GLU A 179 -10.00 7.44 -8.55
CA GLU A 179 -9.91 8.43 -9.63
C GLU A 179 -10.12 9.85 -9.09
N GLN A 180 -9.05 10.68 -9.06
CA GLN A 180 -9.05 12.05 -8.54
C GLN A 180 -7.88 12.84 -9.15
N ASP A 181 -7.98 14.18 -9.16
CA ASP A 181 -6.90 15.09 -9.56
C ASP A 181 -6.28 14.82 -10.94
N GLY A 182 -7.13 14.42 -11.90
CA GLY A 182 -6.69 14.09 -13.26
C GLY A 182 -6.00 12.73 -13.41
N SER A 183 -6.06 11.87 -12.39
CA SER A 183 -5.35 10.59 -12.41
C SER A 183 -5.73 9.65 -13.56
N ASP A 184 -6.97 9.71 -14.06
CA ASP A 184 -7.36 8.90 -15.22
C ASP A 184 -6.58 9.32 -16.47
N THR A 185 -6.47 10.63 -16.70
CA THR A 185 -5.62 11.20 -17.76
C THR A 185 -4.16 10.78 -17.58
N ALA A 186 -3.62 10.91 -16.36
CA ALA A 186 -2.25 10.51 -16.07
C ALA A 186 -2.03 9.01 -16.35
N MET A 187 -2.95 8.16 -15.90
CA MET A 187 -2.85 6.72 -16.09
C MET A 187 -2.98 6.33 -17.56
N GLU A 188 -3.85 6.98 -18.32
CA GLU A 188 -4.01 6.74 -19.76
C GLU A 188 -2.78 7.19 -20.56
N LEU A 189 -2.20 8.36 -20.22
CA LEU A 189 -0.98 8.85 -20.82
C LEU A 189 0.21 7.92 -20.55
N MET A 190 0.35 7.44 -19.31
CA MET A 190 1.47 6.60 -18.88
C MET A 190 1.31 5.13 -19.30
N ALA A 191 0.13 4.69 -19.72
CA ALA A 191 -0.13 3.29 -20.07
C ALA A 191 0.66 2.81 -21.29
N ASP A 192 1.00 3.72 -22.21
CA ASP A 192 1.86 3.46 -23.37
C ASP A 192 3.16 4.25 -23.21
N GLY A 193 4.19 3.57 -22.68
CA GLY A 193 5.48 4.19 -22.36
C GLY A 193 6.19 4.80 -23.58
N GLU A 194 6.07 4.19 -24.76
CA GLU A 194 6.70 4.70 -25.99
C GLU A 194 6.00 5.97 -26.48
N ARG A 195 4.66 5.95 -26.50
CA ARG A 195 3.89 7.16 -26.79
C ARG A 195 4.19 8.26 -25.77
N PHE A 196 4.25 7.91 -24.49
CA PHE A 196 4.58 8.85 -23.43
C PHE A 196 5.95 9.49 -23.66
N LEU A 197 6.99 8.68 -23.92
CA LEU A 197 8.34 9.18 -24.25
C LEU A 197 8.32 10.10 -25.46
N SER A 198 7.63 9.72 -26.54
CA SER A 198 7.55 10.51 -27.76
C SER A 198 6.93 11.88 -27.49
N LEU A 199 5.78 11.92 -26.80
CA LEU A 199 5.11 13.17 -26.42
C LEU A 199 6.02 14.04 -25.55
N ALA A 200 6.67 13.42 -24.57
CA ALA A 200 7.57 14.08 -23.64
C ALA A 200 8.78 14.68 -24.40
N ARG A 201 9.46 13.88 -25.23
CA ARG A 201 10.66 14.28 -26.00
C ARG A 201 10.36 15.40 -27.00
N ASN A 202 9.18 15.37 -27.62
CA ASN A 202 8.74 16.37 -28.60
C ASN A 202 8.07 17.59 -27.95
N ARG A 203 8.05 17.69 -26.61
CA ARG A 203 7.41 18.78 -25.85
C ARG A 203 5.92 18.95 -26.17
N GLN A 204 5.24 17.82 -26.37
CA GLN A 204 3.81 17.74 -26.68
C GLN A 204 2.95 17.40 -25.45
N LEU A 205 3.57 17.19 -24.29
CA LEU A 205 2.84 17.11 -23.02
C LEU A 205 2.36 18.51 -22.62
N SER A 206 1.06 18.66 -22.46
CA SER A 206 0.47 19.92 -22.03
C SER A 206 0.68 20.15 -20.51
N SER A 207 0.53 21.39 -20.05
CA SER A 207 0.61 21.69 -18.61
C SER A 207 -0.40 20.89 -17.76
N PRO A 208 -1.67 20.70 -18.21
CA PRO A 208 -2.60 19.76 -17.56
C PRO A 208 -2.10 18.32 -17.49
N ASP A 209 -1.48 17.80 -18.55
CA ASP A 209 -0.94 16.42 -18.57
C ASP A 209 0.16 16.26 -17.51
N ILE A 210 1.09 17.21 -17.46
CA ILE A 210 2.18 17.23 -16.48
C ILE A 210 1.61 17.34 -15.06
N SER A 211 0.62 18.23 -14.86
CA SER A 211 -0.03 18.41 -13.56
C SER A 211 -0.73 17.14 -13.07
N ALA A 212 -1.43 16.45 -13.97
CA ALA A 212 -2.09 15.17 -13.67
C ALA A 212 -1.07 14.08 -13.28
N VAL A 213 0.04 13.96 -14.01
CA VAL A 213 1.11 13.02 -13.67
C VAL A 213 1.71 13.37 -12.32
N LEU A 214 2.09 14.64 -12.08
CA LEU A 214 2.64 15.05 -10.79
C LEU A 214 1.67 14.80 -9.63
N ALA A 215 0.37 15.09 -9.78
CA ALA A 215 -0.64 14.79 -8.77
C ALA A 215 -0.68 13.30 -8.40
N LEU A 216 -0.53 12.41 -9.39
CA LEU A 216 -0.44 10.97 -9.18
C LEU A 216 0.84 10.55 -8.42
N LEU A 217 1.98 11.19 -8.69
CA LEU A 217 3.27 10.91 -8.04
C LEU A 217 3.38 11.44 -6.60
N TYR A 218 2.56 12.43 -6.25
CA TYR A 218 2.52 13.05 -4.91
C TYR A 218 1.47 12.49 -3.97
N ARG A 219 0.72 11.46 -4.40
CA ARG A 219 -0.28 10.82 -3.55
C ARG A 219 0.35 10.25 -2.27
N ALA A 220 -0.40 10.31 -1.17
CA ALA A 220 0.01 9.81 0.15
C ALA A 220 0.45 8.33 0.15
N TYR A 221 0.07 7.56 -0.88
CA TYR A 221 0.61 6.22 -1.10
C TYR A 221 2.13 6.20 -1.12
N TRP A 222 2.74 7.10 -1.88
CA TRP A 222 4.18 7.13 -2.08
C TRP A 222 4.95 7.72 -0.90
N THR A 223 4.30 8.14 0.17
CA THR A 223 5.00 8.63 1.37
C THR A 223 5.11 7.55 2.44
N ARG A 224 4.44 6.40 2.31
CA ARG A 224 4.45 5.38 3.36
C ARG A 224 5.71 4.52 3.33
N VAL A 225 6.38 4.40 4.48
CA VAL A 225 7.62 3.59 4.58
C VAL A 225 7.39 2.11 4.24
N TRP A 226 6.24 1.54 4.59
CA TRP A 226 5.89 0.14 4.27
C TRP A 226 5.92 -0.15 2.77
N ILE A 227 5.59 0.82 1.93
CA ILE A 227 5.58 0.64 0.46
C ILE A 227 6.96 0.29 -0.06
N VAL A 228 8.05 0.70 0.62
CA VAL A 228 9.42 0.26 0.28
C VAL A 228 9.49 -1.26 0.25
N GLN A 229 9.06 -1.93 1.32
CA GLN A 229 9.15 -3.38 1.45
C GLN A 229 8.22 -4.09 0.46
N GLU A 230 6.99 -3.59 0.36
CA GLU A 230 5.94 -4.19 -0.46
C GLU A 230 6.29 -4.16 -1.96
N VAL A 231 6.93 -3.08 -2.41
CA VAL A 231 7.44 -2.92 -3.78
C VAL A 231 8.74 -3.68 -3.97
N TYR A 232 9.67 -3.62 -3.01
CA TYR A 232 10.97 -4.27 -3.10
C TYR A 232 10.87 -5.79 -3.28
N PHE A 233 9.95 -6.44 -2.57
CA PHE A 233 9.78 -7.89 -2.60
C PHE A 233 8.82 -8.40 -3.68
N ALA A 234 8.14 -7.51 -4.42
CA ALA A 234 7.20 -7.92 -5.44
C ALA A 234 7.89 -8.73 -6.56
N ARG A 235 7.34 -9.88 -6.93
CA ARG A 235 7.75 -10.61 -8.15
C ARG A 235 7.22 -9.95 -9.42
N SER A 236 6.02 -9.41 -9.32
CA SER A 236 5.29 -8.69 -10.36
C SER A 236 4.48 -7.61 -9.66
N LEU A 237 4.55 -6.38 -10.13
CA LEU A 237 3.91 -5.23 -9.50
C LEU A 237 3.00 -4.52 -10.50
N THR A 238 1.79 -4.19 -10.07
CA THR A 238 0.82 -3.44 -10.87
C THR A 238 0.34 -2.23 -10.09
N ILE A 239 0.51 -1.05 -10.66
CA ILE A 239 -0.02 0.20 -10.12
C ILE A 239 -1.50 0.30 -10.50
N LYS A 240 -2.38 0.47 -9.50
CA LYS A 240 -3.83 0.61 -9.67
C LYS A 240 -4.31 1.94 -9.14
N CYS A 241 -5.04 2.68 -9.97
CA CYS A 241 -5.64 3.97 -9.63
C CYS A 241 -7.04 4.04 -10.22
N GLY A 242 -8.06 4.20 -9.38
CA GLY A 242 -9.45 4.13 -9.83
C GLY A 242 -9.68 2.86 -10.65
N THR A 243 -10.26 2.99 -11.84
CA THR A 243 -10.51 1.84 -12.73
C THR A 243 -9.32 1.41 -13.59
N LYS A 244 -8.22 2.17 -13.57
CA LYS A 244 -7.07 1.97 -14.45
C LYS A 244 -5.95 1.22 -13.75
N SER A 245 -5.11 0.57 -14.55
CA SER A 245 -3.92 -0.10 -14.05
C SER A 245 -2.78 -0.07 -15.04
N ILE A 246 -1.55 0.04 -14.55
CA ILE A 246 -0.32 0.06 -15.36
C ILE A 246 0.69 -0.91 -14.73
N PRO A 247 1.38 -1.74 -15.53
CA PRO A 247 2.56 -2.48 -15.08
C PRO A 247 3.61 -1.54 -14.48
N ALA A 248 4.24 -1.96 -13.38
CA ALA A 248 5.13 -1.05 -12.67
C ALA A 248 6.36 -0.64 -13.50
N ASP A 249 6.92 -1.53 -14.31
CA ASP A 249 8.04 -1.24 -15.23
C ASP A 249 7.74 -0.07 -16.17
N ILE A 250 6.54 -0.05 -16.76
CA ILE A 250 6.06 1.06 -17.59
C ILE A 250 5.88 2.32 -16.74
N PHE A 251 5.29 2.20 -15.55
CA PHE A 251 5.13 3.34 -14.64
C PHE A 251 6.49 3.96 -14.25
N GLN A 252 7.48 3.14 -13.87
CA GLN A 252 8.85 3.59 -13.56
C GLN A 252 9.50 4.28 -14.74
N TYR A 253 9.36 3.71 -15.93
CA TYR A 253 9.92 4.30 -17.13
C TYR A 253 9.36 5.71 -17.36
N CYS A 254 8.04 5.86 -17.31
CA CYS A 254 7.37 7.16 -17.45
C CYS A 254 7.79 8.15 -16.36
N VAL A 255 7.90 7.71 -15.10
CA VAL A 255 8.41 8.55 -14.00
C VAL A 255 9.84 9.01 -14.28
N GLY A 256 10.71 8.13 -14.76
CA GLY A 256 12.08 8.46 -15.15
C GLY A 256 12.14 9.54 -16.24
N VAL A 257 11.28 9.44 -17.26
CA VAL A 257 11.15 10.43 -18.34
C VAL A 257 10.71 11.78 -17.79
N VAL A 258 9.67 11.83 -16.96
CA VAL A 258 9.17 13.07 -16.34
C VAL A 258 10.24 13.71 -15.47
N THR A 259 10.88 12.95 -14.59
CA THR A 259 11.96 13.48 -13.74
C THR A 259 13.12 14.02 -14.57
N PHE A 260 13.53 13.36 -15.65
CA PHE A 260 14.62 13.85 -16.50
C PHE A 260 14.24 15.13 -17.27
N GLN A 261 13.06 15.17 -17.86
CA GLN A 261 12.64 16.28 -18.71
C GLN A 261 12.24 17.53 -17.93
N LEU A 262 11.55 17.37 -16.80
CA LEU A 262 11.21 18.50 -15.92
C LEU A 262 12.48 19.17 -15.35
N ASN A 263 13.55 18.41 -15.10
CA ASN A 263 14.82 18.95 -14.63
C ASN A 263 15.66 19.64 -15.71
N THR A 264 15.44 19.33 -16.99
CA THR A 264 16.30 19.81 -18.08
C THR A 264 15.64 20.84 -19.00
N GLN A 265 14.31 20.95 -19.02
CA GLN A 265 13.60 21.67 -20.09
C GLN A 265 12.58 22.73 -19.64
N PHE A 266 12.16 22.77 -18.38
CA PHE A 266 11.23 23.81 -17.87
C PHE A 266 12.01 24.89 -17.10
N GLN A 267 12.22 26.05 -17.74
CA GLN A 267 12.88 27.21 -17.12
C GLN A 267 11.93 28.10 -16.30
N ASP A 268 10.61 27.97 -16.46
CA ASP A 268 9.65 29.01 -16.02
C ASP A 268 8.90 28.74 -14.71
N THR A 269 9.25 27.71 -13.93
CA THR A 269 8.68 27.55 -12.58
C THR A 269 9.64 26.83 -11.66
N GLU A 270 10.31 27.56 -10.77
CA GLU A 270 11.09 27.00 -9.65
C GLU A 270 10.30 25.92 -8.88
N THR A 271 8.98 26.07 -8.81
CA THR A 271 8.04 25.13 -8.17
C THR A 271 7.85 23.78 -8.89
N ILE A 272 8.11 23.66 -10.19
CA ILE A 272 7.95 22.39 -10.93
C ILE A 272 9.25 21.59 -10.93
N ARG A 273 10.42 22.26 -10.98
CA ARG A 273 11.73 21.62 -10.96
C ARG A 273 11.97 20.87 -9.65
N ASP A 274 11.77 21.56 -8.52
CA ASP A 274 11.92 20.97 -7.17
C ASP A 274 10.96 19.80 -6.93
N LYS A 275 9.77 19.84 -7.54
CA LYS A 275 8.77 18.77 -7.40
C LYS A 275 9.05 17.53 -8.26
N SER A 276 9.96 17.60 -9.24
CA SER A 276 10.13 16.51 -10.20
C SER A 276 11.25 15.51 -9.82
N ALA A 277 12.33 15.99 -9.20
CA ALA A 277 13.47 15.19 -8.75
C ALA A 277 13.18 14.46 -7.43
N ASP A 278 12.46 15.12 -6.53
CA ASP A 278 12.18 14.66 -5.15
C ASP A 278 10.72 14.23 -4.94
N ASN A 279 10.03 13.81 -6.01
CA ASN A 279 8.69 13.27 -5.82
C ASN A 279 8.75 11.91 -5.06
N PRO A 280 7.81 11.64 -4.14
CA PRO A 280 7.88 10.45 -3.31
C PRO A 280 7.80 9.14 -4.13
N ALA A 281 7.07 9.12 -5.25
CA ALA A 281 7.00 7.93 -6.10
C ALA A 281 8.38 7.54 -6.68
N SER A 282 9.14 8.53 -7.17
CA SER A 282 10.53 8.34 -7.62
C SER A 282 11.42 7.75 -6.53
N ALA A 283 11.19 8.09 -5.25
CA ALA A 283 11.95 7.53 -4.14
C ALA A 283 11.70 6.03 -3.93
N HIS A 284 10.49 5.55 -4.21
CA HIS A 284 10.13 4.14 -4.18
C HIS A 284 10.61 3.34 -5.40
N ILE A 285 10.99 4.04 -6.45
CA ILE A 285 11.39 3.47 -7.75
C ILE A 285 12.92 3.42 -7.86
N ARG A 286 13.63 4.42 -7.33
CA ARG A 286 15.10 4.48 -7.29
C ARG A 286 15.67 3.83 -6.03
N LEU A 287 15.33 2.57 -5.77
CA LEU A 287 15.78 1.82 -4.58
C LEU A 287 17.21 1.24 -4.73
N PHE A 288 17.87 1.47 -5.87
CA PHE A 288 19.18 0.89 -6.17
C PHE A 288 20.28 1.42 -5.25
N GLY A 289 21.16 0.52 -4.81
CA GLY A 289 22.37 0.86 -4.07
C GLY A 289 22.19 1.05 -2.56
N ILE A 290 20.96 1.15 -2.05
CA ILE A 290 20.71 1.22 -0.60
C ILE A 290 20.78 -0.18 -0.01
N GLN A 291 21.82 -0.44 0.79
CA GLN A 291 22.08 -1.76 1.36
C GLN A 291 21.96 -1.81 2.87
N THR A 292 22.13 -0.71 3.58
CA THR A 292 22.16 -0.68 5.04
C THR A 292 20.92 -0.04 5.62
N LEU A 293 20.56 -0.43 6.85
CA LEU A 293 19.44 0.18 7.56
C LEU A 293 19.65 1.68 7.75
N ARG A 294 20.89 2.10 8.04
CA ARG A 294 21.23 3.54 8.14
C ARG A 294 20.90 4.30 6.85
N ALA A 295 21.32 3.77 5.70
CA ALA A 295 21.07 4.44 4.42
C ALA A 295 19.57 4.49 4.08
N TRP A 296 18.79 3.49 4.50
CA TRP A 296 17.34 3.51 4.40
C TRP A 296 16.69 4.56 5.31
N LEU A 297 17.17 4.70 6.54
CA LEU A 297 16.69 5.74 7.47
C LEU A 297 17.08 7.15 7.00
N ASP A 298 18.28 7.34 6.48
CA ASP A 298 18.70 8.59 5.81
C ASP A 298 17.73 8.93 4.68
N ARG A 299 17.36 7.94 3.85
CA ARG A 299 16.40 8.13 2.76
C ARG A 299 15.02 8.51 3.28
N CYS A 300 14.57 7.92 4.39
CA CYS A 300 13.28 8.27 5.01
C CYS A 300 13.25 9.74 5.44
N VAL A 301 14.31 10.21 6.10
CA VAL A 301 14.45 11.62 6.52
C VAL A 301 14.47 12.54 5.30
N GLN A 302 15.29 12.23 4.29
CA GLN A 302 15.46 13.07 3.10
C GLN A 302 14.21 13.17 2.23
N GLN A 303 13.37 12.12 2.18
CA GLN A 303 12.19 12.07 1.33
C GLN A 303 10.89 12.28 2.10
N GLY A 304 10.97 12.50 3.42
CA GLY A 304 9.81 12.71 4.27
C GLY A 304 8.87 11.50 4.30
N PHE A 305 9.39 10.27 4.26
CA PHE A 305 8.56 9.08 4.44
C PHE A 305 7.85 9.12 5.79
N LYS A 306 6.68 8.49 5.85
CA LYS A 306 5.72 8.55 6.93
C LYS A 306 5.42 7.14 7.45
N ALA A 307 5.30 7.05 8.76
CA ALA A 307 4.84 5.88 9.47
C ALA A 307 3.75 6.29 10.46
N THR A 308 2.65 5.54 10.52
CA THR A 308 1.59 5.76 11.51
C THR A 308 2.06 5.33 12.90
N ASP A 309 2.78 4.21 12.97
CA ASP A 309 3.48 3.74 14.15
C ASP A 309 4.97 4.04 13.95
N PRO A 310 5.61 4.88 14.77
CA PRO A 310 7.00 5.27 14.55
C PRO A 310 7.99 4.10 14.52
N ARG A 311 7.67 2.96 15.13
CA ARG A 311 8.50 1.74 15.09
C ARG A 311 8.63 1.17 13.67
N ASP A 312 7.65 1.46 12.81
CA ASP A 312 7.62 0.94 11.44
C ASP A 312 8.72 1.54 10.54
N TYR A 313 9.31 2.69 10.90
CA TYR A 313 10.52 3.18 10.22
C TYR A 313 11.66 2.17 10.28
N ILE A 314 11.73 1.39 11.35
CA ILE A 314 12.72 0.34 11.53
C ILE A 314 12.18 -0.98 11.00
N TYR A 315 10.98 -1.40 11.42
CA TYR A 315 10.46 -2.72 11.10
C TYR A 315 10.22 -2.93 9.60
N ALA A 316 9.74 -1.92 8.87
CA ALA A 316 9.55 -2.01 7.42
C ALA A 316 10.89 -2.10 6.66
N LEU A 317 11.94 -1.47 7.19
CA LEU A 317 13.23 -1.37 6.52
C LEU A 317 14.19 -2.51 6.89
N ALA A 318 14.01 -3.14 8.06
CA ALA A 318 14.86 -4.24 8.53
C ALA A 318 14.92 -5.40 7.53
N GLY A 319 13.77 -5.79 6.97
CA GLY A 319 13.69 -6.88 5.99
C GLY A 319 14.33 -6.54 4.63
N VAL A 320 14.32 -5.27 4.21
CA VAL A 320 14.94 -4.87 2.93
C VAL A 320 16.44 -4.61 3.07
N SER A 321 16.90 -4.23 4.27
CA SER A 321 18.30 -3.91 4.56
C SER A 321 19.16 -5.18 4.64
N ARG A 322 20.31 -5.18 3.97
CA ARG A 322 21.22 -6.33 3.90
C ARG A 322 21.79 -6.71 5.27
N ASP A 323 22.06 -5.71 6.09
CA ASP A 323 22.54 -5.82 7.47
C ASP A 323 21.40 -6.15 8.46
N GLY A 324 20.16 -5.78 8.16
CA GLY A 324 18.97 -6.11 8.98
C GLY A 324 18.33 -7.47 8.71
N ARG A 325 18.61 -8.10 7.56
CA ARG A 325 17.93 -9.33 7.10
C ARG A 325 18.14 -10.58 7.96
N TYR A 326 19.09 -10.59 8.88
CA TYR A 326 19.46 -11.78 9.66
C TYR A 326 18.70 -11.92 10.99
N GLY A 327 17.58 -11.21 11.15
CA GLY A 327 16.69 -11.38 12.31
C GLY A 327 17.18 -10.70 13.58
N GLU A 328 18.13 -9.76 13.47
CA GLU A 328 18.61 -8.96 14.61
C GLU A 328 17.53 -7.99 15.12
N ILE A 329 16.64 -7.55 14.22
CA ILE A 329 15.49 -6.72 14.55
C ILE A 329 14.25 -7.61 14.56
N ILE A 330 13.61 -7.69 15.72
CA ILE A 330 12.39 -8.47 15.93
C ILE A 330 11.25 -7.48 16.21
N PRO A 331 10.27 -7.35 15.31
CA PRO A 331 9.14 -6.46 15.49
C PRO A 331 8.39 -6.73 16.80
N ASN A 332 8.42 -5.75 17.70
CA ASN A 332 7.72 -5.77 18.98
C ASN A 332 6.80 -4.55 19.09
N TYR A 333 5.49 -4.78 18.99
CA TYR A 333 4.48 -3.73 19.11
C TYR A 333 3.99 -3.52 20.56
N ARG A 334 4.46 -4.31 21.53
CA ARG A 334 4.27 -4.04 22.97
C ARG A 334 5.35 -3.14 23.55
N GLY A 335 6.55 -3.16 22.95
CA GLY A 335 7.68 -2.34 23.36
C GLY A 335 7.54 -0.87 22.98
N THR A 336 8.40 -0.02 23.53
CA THR A 336 8.42 1.42 23.24
C THR A 336 9.08 1.72 21.88
N VAL A 337 8.89 2.95 21.39
CA VAL A 337 9.59 3.43 20.19
C VAL A 337 11.11 3.51 20.43
N ARG A 338 11.51 3.91 21.65
CA ARG A 338 12.91 3.96 22.09
C ARG A 338 13.55 2.57 22.04
N GLU A 339 12.87 1.54 22.53
CA GLU A 339 13.37 0.15 22.48
C GLU A 339 13.62 -0.32 21.04
N ALA A 340 12.74 0.04 20.09
CA ALA A 340 12.95 -0.29 18.68
C ALA A 340 14.19 0.41 18.11
N LEU A 341 14.41 1.70 18.43
CA LEU A 341 15.62 2.42 18.02
C LEU A 341 16.88 1.81 18.63
N LEU A 342 16.85 1.46 19.92
CA LEU A 342 17.98 0.81 20.60
C LEU A 342 18.27 -0.58 20.03
N GLN A 343 17.25 -1.33 19.61
CA GLN A 343 17.44 -2.61 18.91
C GLN A 343 18.14 -2.42 17.55
N ALA A 344 17.83 -1.34 16.83
CA ALA A 344 18.45 -1.02 15.54
C ALA A 344 19.81 -0.30 15.67
N ALA A 345 20.11 0.28 16.82
CA ALA A 345 21.31 1.09 17.05
C ALA A 345 22.62 0.40 16.64
N PRO A 346 22.84 -0.91 16.86
CA PRO A 346 24.05 -1.58 16.36
C PRO A 346 24.20 -1.53 14.83
N LEU A 347 23.12 -1.56 14.07
CA LEU A 347 23.16 -1.49 12.60
C LEU A 347 23.32 -0.05 12.10
N VAL A 348 22.81 0.91 12.87
CA VAL A 348 22.71 2.31 12.47
C VAL A 348 23.95 3.11 12.86
N LEU A 349 24.56 2.79 14.00
CA LEU A 349 25.73 3.49 14.53
C LEU A 349 27.03 2.96 13.89
N HIS A 350 27.10 1.67 13.54
CA HIS A 350 28.36 1.03 13.14
C HIS A 350 28.62 1.08 11.62
N GLY A 351 29.45 2.05 11.22
CA GLY A 351 30.30 2.03 10.02
C GLY A 351 31.14 3.31 9.95
N PRO A 352 32.36 3.36 9.34
CA PRO A 352 33.41 2.36 9.26
C PRO A 352 34.18 2.25 10.60
N THR A 353 34.31 1.02 11.12
CA THR A 353 35.07 0.58 12.31
C THR A 353 34.71 1.16 13.70
N PRO A 354 34.41 0.31 14.71
CA PRO A 354 34.14 0.70 16.10
C PRO A 354 35.23 1.55 16.78
N ALA A 355 36.46 1.48 16.30
CA ALA A 355 37.58 2.31 16.77
C ALA A 355 37.27 3.82 16.67
N TYR A 356 36.49 4.25 15.68
CA TYR A 356 36.10 5.64 15.49
C TYR A 356 35.40 6.23 16.74
N TYR A 357 34.43 5.51 17.31
CA TYR A 357 33.66 5.99 18.47
C TYR A 357 34.36 5.79 19.82
N GLN A 358 35.39 4.96 19.88
CA GLN A 358 36.21 4.84 21.09
C GLN A 358 37.07 6.09 21.33
N GLU A 359 37.46 6.76 20.25
CA GLU A 359 38.26 7.99 20.27
C GLU A 359 37.40 9.27 20.12
N THR A 360 36.12 9.14 19.74
CA THR A 360 35.21 10.28 19.57
C THR A 360 34.70 10.80 20.92
N PRO A 361 34.95 12.07 21.28
CA PRO A 361 34.38 12.70 22.47
C PRO A 361 32.84 12.70 22.42
N SER A 362 32.19 12.60 23.59
CA SER A 362 30.72 12.59 23.70
C SER A 362 30.05 13.76 22.97
N ASP A 363 30.69 14.93 22.96
CA ASP A 363 30.11 16.15 22.41
C ASP A 363 30.00 16.10 20.88
N HIS A 364 30.91 15.37 20.22
CA HIS A 364 30.85 15.13 18.77
C HIS A 364 29.87 14.00 18.40
N PHE A 365 29.51 13.13 19.37
CA PHE A 365 28.54 12.07 19.13
C PHE A 365 27.14 12.63 18.86
N LEU A 366 26.79 13.77 19.47
CA LEU A 366 25.49 14.44 19.27
C LEU A 366 25.22 14.87 17.83
N GLU A 367 26.26 14.98 16.99
CA GLU A 367 26.12 15.26 15.55
C GLU A 367 25.75 14.01 14.72
N HIS A 368 25.77 12.82 15.34
CA HIS A 368 25.51 11.59 14.61
C HIS A 368 24.05 11.54 14.08
N PRO A 369 23.82 11.09 12.82
CA PRO A 369 22.48 11.05 12.22
C PRO A 369 21.41 10.29 13.00
N VAL A 370 21.80 9.40 13.93
CA VAL A 370 20.88 8.63 14.79
C VAL A 370 19.88 9.53 15.53
N PHE A 371 20.30 10.73 15.95
CA PHE A 371 19.42 11.65 16.67
C PHE A 371 18.35 12.25 15.75
N ARG A 372 18.64 12.44 14.45
CA ARG A 372 17.62 12.82 13.45
C ARG A 372 16.60 11.70 13.23
N TYR A 373 17.03 10.43 13.33
CA TYR A 373 16.08 9.30 13.28
C TYR A 373 15.22 9.25 14.53
N ALA A 374 15.79 9.51 15.71
CA ALA A 374 15.06 9.60 16.97
C ALA A 374 13.96 10.67 16.89
N GLU A 375 14.30 11.88 16.43
CA GLU A 375 13.35 12.97 16.21
C GLU A 375 12.26 12.61 15.19
N MET A 376 12.64 12.00 14.04
CA MET A 376 11.69 11.52 13.03
C MET A 376 10.70 10.49 13.62
N MET A 377 11.15 9.69 14.57
CA MET A 377 10.34 8.70 15.29
C MET A 377 9.57 9.30 16.49
N GLY A 378 9.71 10.60 16.77
CA GLY A 378 9.06 11.26 17.90
C GLY A 378 9.63 10.89 19.27
N ILE A 379 10.90 10.46 19.32
CA ILE A 379 11.62 10.18 20.56
C ILE A 379 12.27 11.48 21.05
N GLU A 380 12.05 11.84 22.31
CA GLU A 380 12.76 12.95 22.96
C GLU A 380 14.24 12.59 23.17
N VAL A 381 15.13 13.49 22.75
CA VAL A 381 16.58 13.33 22.91
C VAL A 381 17.00 13.87 24.28
N ASP A 382 16.94 13.00 25.28
CA ASP A 382 17.38 13.27 26.65
C ASP A 382 18.77 12.65 26.94
N ASN A 383 19.32 12.97 28.11
CA ASN A 383 20.63 12.47 28.54
C ASN A 383 20.69 10.94 28.64
N GLU A 384 19.57 10.28 28.93
CA GLU A 384 19.50 8.82 29.03
C GLU A 384 19.63 8.17 27.65
N LEU A 385 18.87 8.65 26.66
CA LEU A 385 18.97 8.18 25.28
C LEU A 385 20.36 8.38 24.71
N VAL A 386 20.97 9.55 24.95
CA VAL A 386 22.35 9.83 24.50
C VAL A 386 23.32 8.83 25.13
N SER A 387 23.17 8.56 26.44
CA SER A 387 24.00 7.58 27.15
C SER A 387 23.85 6.16 26.57
N ASP A 388 22.63 5.70 26.36
CA ASP A 388 22.33 4.37 25.82
C ASP A 388 22.89 4.19 24.39
N LEU A 389 22.67 5.18 23.52
CA LEU A 389 23.19 5.15 22.15
C LEU A 389 24.71 5.22 22.13
N TYR A 390 25.33 6.03 23.00
CA TYR A 390 26.79 6.12 23.09
C TYR A 390 27.40 4.81 23.60
N ALA A 391 26.77 4.17 24.59
CA ALA A 391 27.17 2.84 25.06
C ALA A 391 27.05 1.78 23.93
N CYS A 392 25.99 1.86 23.12
CA CYS A 392 25.82 1.01 21.95
C CYS A 392 26.92 1.24 20.89
N ALA A 393 27.30 2.49 20.63
CA ALA A 393 28.35 2.85 19.68
C ALA A 393 29.75 2.35 20.10
N ARG A 394 30.00 2.22 21.39
CA ARG A 394 31.29 1.72 21.93
C ARG A 394 31.35 0.20 22.08
N SER A 395 30.20 -0.47 21.99
CA SER A 395 30.11 -1.92 22.05
C SER A 395 30.56 -2.54 20.72
N PRO A 396 31.31 -3.66 20.72
CA PRO A 396 31.65 -4.35 19.49
C PRO A 396 30.38 -4.83 18.76
N PRO A 397 30.35 -4.83 17.42
CA PRO A 397 29.21 -5.31 16.66
C PRO A 397 28.91 -6.76 17.02
N ARG A 398 27.63 -7.07 17.24
CA ARG A 398 27.19 -8.37 17.79
C ARG A 398 27.42 -9.55 16.84
N THR A 399 27.83 -9.34 15.59
CA THR A 399 28.02 -10.40 14.60
C THR A 399 29.20 -10.11 13.65
N GLN A 400 30.37 -10.69 13.94
CA GLN A 400 31.30 -11.13 12.90
C GLN A 400 30.80 -12.47 12.33
N HIS A 401 29.68 -12.48 11.61
CA HIS A 401 29.45 -13.56 10.65
C HIS A 401 30.20 -13.18 9.38
N SER A 402 31.45 -13.66 9.32
CA SER A 402 32.30 -13.81 8.14
C SER A 402 31.73 -13.21 6.85
N TYR A 403 31.99 -11.93 6.61
CA TYR A 403 31.94 -11.35 5.26
C TYR A 403 32.98 -11.98 4.30
N ALA A 404 33.81 -12.90 4.80
CA ALA A 404 34.79 -13.69 4.07
C ALA A 404 34.31 -15.15 3.94
N GLY A 405 33.51 -15.46 2.92
CA GLY A 405 33.14 -16.85 2.63
C GLY A 405 31.80 -16.99 1.93
N GLY A 406 31.75 -16.64 0.64
CA GLY A 406 30.55 -16.86 -0.18
C GLY A 406 30.07 -15.63 -0.94
N LEU A 407 30.97 -14.94 -1.64
CA LEU A 407 30.60 -14.13 -2.80
C LEU A 407 30.07 -15.07 -3.90
N ARG A 408 28.84 -15.56 -3.73
CA ARG A 408 28.01 -15.97 -4.86
C ARG A 408 26.95 -14.88 -5.01
N ASN A 409 26.91 -14.31 -6.21
CA ASN A 409 25.86 -13.44 -6.71
C ASN A 409 24.48 -13.96 -6.26
N MET A 410 23.96 -13.44 -5.16
CA MET A 410 22.53 -13.43 -4.90
C MET A 410 22.08 -12.00 -5.12
N SER A 411 21.93 -11.65 -6.39
CA SER A 411 20.97 -10.64 -6.81
C SER A 411 19.65 -11.01 -6.14
N GLY A 412 19.24 -10.22 -5.13
CA GLY A 412 17.89 -10.34 -4.59
C GLY A 412 16.90 -10.18 -5.75
N PRO A 413 15.80 -10.94 -5.79
CA PRO A 413 14.88 -10.95 -6.93
C PRO A 413 13.99 -9.71 -6.96
N GLY A 414 14.44 -8.56 -6.43
CA GLY A 414 13.63 -7.36 -6.37
C GLY A 414 13.16 -6.98 -7.76
N PHE A 415 11.89 -6.62 -7.89
CA PHE A 415 11.27 -6.25 -9.18
C PHE A 415 12.13 -5.26 -9.98
N TRP A 416 12.75 -4.33 -9.26
CA TRP A 416 13.62 -3.31 -9.83
C TRP A 416 15.08 -3.75 -9.98
N ALA A 417 15.53 -4.82 -9.33
CA ALA A 417 16.91 -5.28 -9.41
C ALA A 417 17.22 -6.10 -10.68
N ARG A 418 16.28 -6.16 -11.65
CA ARG A 418 16.44 -6.84 -12.94
C ARG A 418 16.54 -5.87 -14.10
#